data_AF-A0A7V3JQA6-F1
#
_entry.id   AF-A0A7V3JQA6-F1
#
_cell.length_a   1.000
_cell.length_b   1.000
_cell.length_c   1.000
_cell.angle_alpha   90.00
_cell.angle_beta   90.00
_cell.angle_gamma   90.00
#
_symmetry.space_group_name_H-M   'P 1'
#
loop_
_entity.id
_entity.type
_entity.pdbx_description
1 polymer ?
#
loop_
_entity_poly.entity_id
_entity_poly.type
_entity_poly.pdbx_seq_one_letter_code
_entity_poly.pdbx_strand_id
1 'polypeptide(L)'
;ERLLAVCPNPAWRLLVCLARYGGLRVPSESHALTWADIDWQRKRIRVPSVKTARHPGHEAREIPLFPELEKPLLEAWEACPEGEPTSSTASGPPTLGRTCEG
;
A
#
# COMPACT_ATOMS: atom_id res chain seq x y z
N GLU A 1 13.20 13.98 0.37
CA GLU A 1 12.76 14.00 1.79
C GLU A 1 11.76 15.10 2.14
N ARG A 2 11.82 16.32 1.56
CA ARG A 2 10.87 17.41 1.87
C ARG A 2 9.37 17.06 1.71
N LEU A 3 9.01 16.18 0.77
CA LEU A 3 7.61 15.80 0.54
C LEU A 3 7.01 14.94 1.66
N LEU A 4 7.80 14.08 2.29
CA LEU A 4 7.33 13.17 3.35
C LEU A 4 7.10 13.88 4.68
N ALA A 5 7.77 15.02 4.88
CA ALA A 5 7.66 15.85 6.07
C ALA A 5 6.38 16.71 6.09
N VAL A 6 5.80 16.99 4.91
CA VAL A 6 4.55 17.78 4.78
C VAL A 6 3.31 16.89 4.65
N CYS A 7 3.48 15.56 4.60
CA CYS A 7 2.35 14.63 4.54
C CYS A 7 1.54 14.71 5.84
N PRO A 8 0.21 14.93 5.77
CA PRO A 8 -0.61 15.21 6.96
C PRO A 8 -0.86 13.97 7.83
N ASN A 9 -0.68 12.75 7.29
CA ASN A 9 -0.82 11.52 8.05
C ASN A 9 0.09 10.39 7.50
N PRO A 10 0.29 9.29 8.25
CA PRO A 10 1.12 8.15 7.82
C PRO A 10 0.66 7.51 6.50
N ALA A 11 -0.66 7.46 6.24
CA ALA A 11 -1.20 6.89 5.01
C ALA A 11 -0.81 7.71 3.76
N TRP A 12 -0.79 9.04 3.85
CA TRP A 12 -0.29 9.91 2.79
C TRP A 12 1.21 9.69 2.53
N ARG A 13 1.98 9.52 3.61
CA ARG A 13 3.41 9.25 3.52
C ARG A 13 3.66 7.92 2.82
N LEU A 14 2.89 6.89 3.18
CA LEU A 14 2.92 5.58 2.52
C LEU A 14 2.57 5.70 1.04
N LEU A 15 1.48 6.40 0.69
CA LEU A 15 1.05 6.56 -0.71
C LEU A 15 2.14 7.21 -1.57
N VAL A 16 2.78 8.27 -1.07
CA VAL A 16 3.91 8.93 -1.74
C VAL A 16 5.07 7.97 -1.90
N CYS A 17 5.42 7.21 -0.86
CA CYS A 17 6.50 6.23 -0.91
C CYS A 17 6.21 5.11 -1.92
N LEU A 18 4.99 4.57 -1.96
CA LEU A 18 4.57 3.56 -2.94
C LEU A 18 4.65 4.07 -4.38
N ALA A 19 4.24 5.32 -4.63
CA ALA A 19 4.37 5.93 -5.94
C ALA A 19 5.84 6.16 -6.33
N ARG A 20 6.67 6.65 -5.39
CA ARG A 20 8.05 7.05 -5.64
C ARG A 20 9.02 5.87 -5.75
N TYR A 21 8.96 4.93 -4.81
CA TYR A 21 9.89 3.81 -4.71
C TYR A 21 9.30 2.52 -5.28
N GLY A 22 7.99 2.31 -5.13
CA GLY A 22 7.32 1.13 -5.69
C GLY A 22 6.87 1.30 -7.14
N GLY A 23 6.84 2.53 -7.66
CA GLY A 23 6.34 2.81 -9.01
C GLY A 23 4.87 2.42 -9.19
N LEU A 24 4.07 2.44 -8.12
CA LEU A 24 2.64 2.13 -8.17
C LEU A 24 1.88 3.27 -8.85
N ARG A 25 0.92 2.92 -9.70
CA ARG A 25 -0.06 3.85 -10.26
C ARG A 25 -1.06 4.22 -9.19
N VAL A 26 -1.18 5.53 -8.97
CA VAL A 26 -2.17 6.12 -8.08
C VAL A 26 -3.31 6.66 -8.95
N PRO A 27 -4.58 6.28 -8.74
CA PRO A 27 -5.11 5.50 -7.61
C PRO A 27 -5.18 3.97 -7.83
N SER A 28 -5.21 3.50 -9.07
CA SER A 28 -5.72 2.15 -9.39
C SER A 28 -4.95 0.98 -8.80
N GLU A 29 -3.62 1.09 -8.62
CA GLU A 29 -2.80 0.00 -8.06
C GLU A 29 -2.62 0.21 -6.55
N SER A 30 -2.42 1.46 -6.11
CA SER A 30 -2.24 1.77 -4.69
C SER A 30 -3.50 1.52 -3.85
N HIS A 31 -4.70 1.69 -4.42
CA HIS A 31 -5.97 1.38 -3.74
C HIS A 31 -6.31 -0.11 -3.74
N ALA A 32 -5.76 -0.88 -4.69
CA ALA A 32 -6.04 -2.30 -4.82
C ALA A 32 -5.04 -3.17 -4.04
N LEU A 33 -3.90 -2.60 -3.63
CA LEU A 33 -2.94 -3.28 -2.77
C LEU A 33 -3.59 -3.66 -1.43
N THR A 34 -3.25 -4.81 -0.90
CA THR A 34 -3.67 -5.27 0.43
C THR A 34 -2.45 -5.62 1.28
N TRP A 35 -2.62 -5.81 2.60
CA TRP A 35 -1.52 -6.29 3.45
C TRP A 35 -1.08 -7.71 3.11
N ALA A 36 -2.00 -8.54 2.61
CA ALA A 36 -1.69 -9.89 2.14
C ALA A 36 -0.76 -9.91 0.92
N ASP A 37 -0.71 -8.82 0.16
CA ASP A 37 0.21 -8.66 -0.95
C ASP A 37 1.66 -8.33 -0.53
N ILE A 38 1.90 -8.08 0.76
CA ILE A 38 3.22 -7.72 1.29
C ILE A 38 3.85 -8.95 1.94
N ASP A 39 4.84 -9.54 1.28
CA ASP A 39 5.65 -10.62 1.82
C ASP A 39 6.83 -10.04 2.61
N TRP A 40 6.63 -9.92 3.92
CA TRP A 40 7.65 -9.44 4.87
C TRP A 40 8.85 -10.38 4.99
N GLN A 41 8.64 -11.69 4.81
CA GLN A 41 9.68 -12.70 4.93
C GLN A 41 10.62 -12.68 3.73
N ARG A 42 10.06 -12.58 2.52
CA ARG A 42 10.81 -12.51 1.26
C ARG A 42 11.18 -11.10 0.84
N LYS A 43 10.72 -10.08 1.59
CA LYS A 43 10.87 -8.66 1.28
C LYS A 43 10.39 -8.36 -0.15
N ARG A 44 9.15 -8.73 -0.45
CA ARG A 44 8.49 -8.49 -1.75
C ARG A 44 7.12 -7.86 -1.56
N ILE A 45 6.69 -7.08 -2.54
CA ILE A 45 5.32 -6.57 -2.63
C ILE A 45 4.74 -7.03 -3.97
N ARG A 46 3.58 -7.68 -3.91
CA ARG A 46 2.80 -8.08 -5.08
C ARG A 46 1.86 -6.94 -5.45
N VAL A 47 2.18 -6.19 -6.50
CA VAL A 47 1.36 -5.08 -6.97
C VAL A 47 0.28 -5.60 -7.92
N PRO A 48 -1.01 -5.54 -7.56
CA PRO A 48 -2.08 -5.96 -8.44
C PRO A 48 -2.24 -5.00 -9.61
N SER A 49 -2.53 -5.54 -10.79
CA SER A 49 -2.80 -4.76 -11.99
C SER A 49 -4.27 -4.90 -12.38
N VAL A 50 -5.08 -3.97 -11.87
CA VAL A 50 -6.55 -3.94 -12.08
C VAL A 50 -6.93 -3.93 -13.57
N LYS A 51 -6.09 -3.34 -14.43
CA LYS A 51 -6.35 -3.27 -15.87
C LYS A 51 -6.02 -4.56 -16.63
N THR A 52 -5.23 -5.46 -16.05
CA THR A 52 -4.81 -6.71 -16.70
C THR A 52 -5.31 -7.97 -16.00
N ALA A 53 -6.19 -7.84 -15.00
CA ALA A 53 -6.85 -8.99 -14.35
C ALA A 53 -7.69 -9.86 -15.32
N ARG A 54 -8.07 -9.33 -16.50
CA ARG A 54 -8.73 -10.10 -17.57
C ARG A 54 -7.75 -10.86 -18.49
N HIS A 55 -6.44 -10.70 -18.30
CA HIS A 55 -5.41 -11.35 -19.10
C HIS A 55 -4.59 -12.31 -18.22
N PRO A 56 -4.72 -13.64 -18.41
CA PRO A 56 -3.99 -14.61 -17.60
C PRO A 56 -2.47 -14.39 -17.72
N GLY A 57 -1.79 -14.25 -16.57
CA GLY A 57 -0.33 -14.07 -16.50
C GLY A 57 0.16 -12.62 -16.39
N HIS A 58 -0.74 -11.62 -16.41
CA HIS A 58 -0.40 -10.20 -16.18
C HIS A 58 -1.17 -9.59 -15.00
N GLU A 59 -1.79 -10.40 -14.14
CA GLU A 59 -2.63 -9.93 -13.04
C GLU A 59 -1.89 -9.15 -11.94
N ALA A 60 -0.57 -9.36 -11.79
CA ALA A 60 0.25 -8.67 -10.79
C ALA A 60 1.72 -8.61 -11.22
N ARG A 61 2.47 -7.68 -10.64
CA ARG A 61 3.94 -7.65 -10.72
C ARG A 61 4.53 -7.68 -9.31
N GLU A 62 5.69 -8.30 -9.16
CA GLU A 62 6.42 -8.24 -7.89
C GLU A 62 7.46 -7.14 -7.93
N ILE A 63 7.53 -6.36 -6.85
CA ILE A 63 8.58 -5.39 -6.60
C ILE A 63 9.31 -5.76 -5.30
N PRO A 64 10.59 -5.38 -5.14
CA PRO A 64 11.27 -5.48 -3.86
C PRO A 64 10.57 -4.63 -2.80
N LEU A 65 10.43 -5.15 -1.58
CA LEU A 65 10.12 -4.35 -0.40
C LEU A 65 11.41 -3.64 0.01
N PHE A 66 11.57 -2.41 -0.49
CA PHE A 66 12.71 -1.58 -0.13
C PHE A 66 12.64 -1.16 1.35
N PRO A 67 13.78 -1.00 2.05
CA PRO A 67 13.80 -0.49 3.41
C PRO A 67 13.07 0.86 3.56
N GLU A 68 13.10 1.69 2.52
CA GLU A 68 12.41 2.98 2.44
C GLU A 68 10.87 2.86 2.36
N LEU A 69 10.36 1.69 1.95
CA LEU A 69 8.93 1.37 1.95
C LEU A 69 8.48 0.71 3.26
N GLU A 70 9.35 -0.09 3.87
CA GLU A 70 9.06 -0.84 5.10
C GLU A 70 8.66 0.08 6.26
N LYS A 71 9.40 1.17 6.50
CA LYS A 71 9.06 2.11 7.59
C LYS A 71 7.68 2.77 7.40
N PRO A 72 7.36 3.41 6.26
CA PRO A 72 6.03 3.94 6.01
C PRO A 72 4.90 2.89 6.08
N LEU A 73 5.19 1.64 5.70
CA LEU A 73 4.22 0.54 5.82
C LEU A 73 3.93 0.20 7.28
N LEU A 74 4.96 0.09 8.12
CA LEU A 74 4.78 -0.15 9.56
C LEU A 74 4.07 1.02 10.25
N GLU A 75 4.46 2.27 9.95
CA GLU A 75 3.78 3.46 10.50
C GLU A 75 2.29 3.49 10.10
N ALA A 76 1.95 3.13 8.86
CA ALA A 76 0.58 3.06 8.41
C ALA A 76 -0.19 1.88 9.04
N TRP A 77 0.48 0.75 9.27
CA TRP A 77 -0.09 -0.42 9.96
C TRP A 77 -0.46 -0.07 11.40
N GLU A 78 0.45 0.56 12.14
CA GLU A 78 0.25 0.97 13.53
C GLU A 78 -0.83 2.04 13.69
N ALA A 79 -0.87 3.00 12.76
CA ALA A 79 -1.81 4.12 12.80
C ALA A 79 -3.27 3.73 12.50
N CYS A 80 -3.54 2.55 11.94
CA CYS A 80 -4.89 2.12 11.59
C CYS A 80 -5.60 1.53 12.82
N PRO A 81 -6.60 2.18 13.46
CA PRO A 81 -7.27 1.60 14.63
C PRO A 81 -7.80 0.18 14.37
N GLU A 82 -7.70 -0.68 15.37
CA GLU A 82 -8.08 -2.09 15.30
C GLU A 82 -9.60 -2.19 15.05
N GLY A 83 -10.03 -2.84 13.96
CA GLY A 83 -11.44 -3.21 13.75
C GLY A 83 -12.32 -2.31 12.87
N GLU A 84 -11.78 -1.33 12.14
CA GLU A 84 -12.59 -0.61 11.13
C GLU A 84 -12.46 -1.27 9.74
N PRO A 85 -13.50 -2.00 9.26
CA PRO A 85 -13.56 -2.38 7.86
C PRO A 85 -13.65 -1.09 7.05
N THR A 86 -12.70 -0.86 6.14
CA THR A 86 -12.59 0.35 5.34
C THR A 86 -13.76 0.46 4.35
N SER A 87 -14.92 0.86 4.82
CA SER A 87 -15.98 1.42 3.98
C SER A 87 -15.76 2.93 3.91
N SER A 88 -15.20 3.34 2.78
CA SER A 88 -15.29 4.67 2.18
C SER A 88 -16.14 5.70 2.95
N THR A 89 -15.51 6.71 3.54
CA THR A 89 -15.86 8.15 3.42
C THR A 89 -15.04 8.99 4.41
N ALA A 90 -14.19 9.87 3.86
CA ALA A 90 -13.89 11.25 4.31
C ALA A 90 -12.42 11.62 4.00
N SER A 91 -12.19 12.17 2.80
CA SER A 91 -11.06 13.07 2.48
C SER A 91 -9.65 12.63 2.90
N GLY A 92 -9.33 11.33 2.86
CA GLY A 92 -8.02 10.77 3.15
C GLY A 92 -7.65 9.67 2.14
N PRO A 93 -6.35 9.38 1.93
CA PRO A 93 -5.91 8.31 1.06
C PRO A 93 -6.41 6.98 1.63
N PRO A 94 -6.72 6.00 0.77
CA PRO A 94 -7.16 4.68 1.20
C PRO A 94 -6.09 4.08 2.12
N THR A 95 -6.46 3.76 3.34
CA THR A 95 -5.63 2.96 4.23
C THR A 95 -5.80 1.50 3.86
N LEU A 96 -4.69 0.77 3.77
CA LEU A 96 -4.73 -0.68 3.78
C LEU A 96 -5.40 -1.09 5.11
N GLY A 97 -6.62 -1.62 5.09
CA GLY A 97 -7.33 -2.02 6.31
C GLY A 97 -6.70 -3.27 6.91
N ARG A 98 -6.48 -3.32 8.24
CA ARG A 98 -5.96 -4.52 8.92
C ARG A 98 -6.97 -5.65 8.81
N THR A 99 -6.73 -6.64 7.95
CA THR A 99 -7.40 -7.94 8.03
C THR A 99 -6.46 -8.92 8.72
N CYS A 100 -6.68 -9.15 10.01
CA CYS A 100 -6.09 -10.26 10.72
C CYS A 100 -6.82 -11.54 10.29
N GLU A 101 -6.36 -12.21 9.25
CA GLU A 101 -6.63 -13.65 9.14
C GLU A 101 -5.37 -14.37 9.63
N GLY A 102 -5.54 -15.08 10.74
CA GLY A 102 -4.50 -15.85 11.44
C GLY A 102 -4.32 -17.26 10.91
#